data_AF-A0A968XLM8-F1
#
_entry.id   AF-A0A968XLM8-F1
#
_cell.length_a   1.000
_cell.length_b   1.000
_cell.length_c   1.000
_cell.angle_alpha   90.00
_cell.angle_beta   90.00
_cell.angle_gamma   90.00
#
_symmetry.space_group_name_H-M   'P 1'
#
loop_
_entity.id
_entity.type
_entity.pdbx_description
1 polymer ?
#
loop_
_entity_poly.entity_id
_entity_poly.type
_entity_poly.pdbx_seq_one_letter_code
_entity_poly.pdbx_strand_id
1 'polypeptide(L)'
;MNLNFTEEQTMARDTVREFAKAEIALRAREYDEAEKFPKEQLDGLAELGILGMIIPEEYGGAGFDTVSYALALEENRQSRCVRCRHRF
;
A
#
# COMPACT_ATOMS: atom_id res chain seq x y z
N MET A 1 13.76 -25.81 2.19
CA MET A 1 13.31 -24.45 2.52
C MET A 1 12.39 -24.00 1.40
N ASN A 2 11.13 -23.67 1.70
CA ASN A 2 10.12 -23.24 0.72
C ASN A 2 9.85 -21.74 0.96
N LEU A 3 10.03 -20.91 -0.07
CA LEU A 3 9.92 -19.45 -0.01
C LEU A 3 8.68 -18.92 -0.76
N ASN A 4 7.75 -19.81 -1.11
CA ASN A 4 6.50 -19.39 -1.75
C ASN A 4 5.60 -18.70 -0.72
N PHE A 5 4.86 -17.70 -1.19
CA PHE A 5 3.86 -17.01 -0.39
C PHE A 5 2.67 -17.92 -0.11
N THR A 6 2.03 -17.71 1.03
CA THR A 6 0.75 -18.33 1.34
C THR A 6 -0.35 -17.74 0.42
N GLU A 7 -1.49 -18.42 0.33
CA GLU A 7 -2.65 -17.89 -0.42
C GLU A 7 -3.11 -16.55 0.17
N GLU A 8 -3.15 -16.43 1.49
CA GLU A 8 -3.50 -15.18 2.19
C GLU A 8 -2.54 -14.03 1.84
N GLN A 9 -1.22 -14.27 1.85
CA GLN A 9 -0.21 -13.29 1.45
C GLN A 9 -0.34 -12.89 -0.02
N THR A 10 -0.67 -13.87 -0.88
CA THR A 10 -0.86 -13.64 -2.31
C THR A 10 -2.11 -12.77 -2.56
N MET A 11 -3.21 -13.08 -1.89
CA MET A 11 -4.43 -12.28 -1.96
C MET A 11 -4.20 -10.85 -1.46
N ALA A 12 -3.56 -10.69 -0.30
CA ALA A 12 -3.25 -9.37 0.26
C ALA A 12 -2.41 -8.54 -0.73
N ARG A 13 -1.36 -9.14 -1.31
CA ARG A 13 -0.54 -8.49 -2.34
C ARG A 13 -1.38 -8.05 -3.53
N ASP A 14 -2.23 -8.93 -4.06
CA ASP A 14 -3.00 -8.63 -5.27
C ASP A 14 -4.05 -7.53 -5.01
N THR A 15 -4.69 -7.51 -3.83
CA THR A 15 -5.59 -6.41 -3.42
C THR A 15 -4.85 -5.08 -3.35
N VAL A 16 -3.68 -5.03 -2.69
CA VAL A 16 -2.89 -3.78 -2.60
C VAL A 16 -2.41 -3.34 -3.97
N ARG A 17 -1.98 -4.28 -4.82
CA ARG A 17 -1.52 -3.99 -6.18
C ARG A 17 -2.62 -3.36 -7.03
N GLU A 18 -3.83 -3.89 -6.99
CA GLU A 18 -4.94 -3.36 -7.78
C GLU A 18 -5.36 -1.98 -7.30
N PHE A 19 -5.41 -1.74 -5.98
CA PHE A 19 -5.64 -0.40 -5.45
C PHE A 19 -4.54 0.58 -5.87
N ALA A 20 -3.27 0.17 -5.77
CA ALA A 20 -2.14 1.02 -6.10
C ALA A 20 -2.10 1.37 -7.60
N LYS A 21 -2.50 0.46 -8.50
CA LYS A 21 -2.65 0.77 -9.93
C LYS A 21 -3.83 1.70 -10.22
N ALA A 22 -4.98 1.45 -9.58
CA ALA A 22 -6.21 2.20 -9.86
C ALA A 22 -6.14 3.62 -9.31
N GLU A 23 -5.73 3.80 -8.05
CA GLU A 23 -5.80 5.09 -7.37
C GLU A 23 -4.46 5.82 -7.33
N ILE A 24 -3.36 5.09 -7.07
CA ILE A 24 -2.04 5.70 -6.86
C ILE A 24 -1.39 6.03 -8.21
N ALA A 25 -1.27 5.06 -9.11
CA ALA A 25 -0.53 5.23 -10.37
C ALA A 25 -1.20 6.21 -11.34
N LEU A 26 -2.54 6.25 -11.40
CA LEU A 26 -3.26 7.17 -12.30
C LEU A 26 -3.09 8.64 -11.91
N ARG A 27 -3.13 8.94 -10.60
CA ARG A 27 -3.04 10.32 -10.09
C ARG A 27 -1.62 10.72 -9.67
N ALA A 28 -0.67 9.79 -9.65
CA ALA A 28 0.71 10.05 -9.24
C ALA A 28 1.35 11.20 -10.03
N ARG A 29 1.12 11.29 -11.34
CA ARG A 29 1.67 12.39 -12.16
C ARG A 29 1.02 13.74 -11.83
N GLU A 30 -0.28 13.76 -11.60
CA GLU A 30 -1.00 15.00 -11.26
C GLU A 30 -0.55 15.55 -9.90
N TYR A 31 -0.42 14.69 -8.88
CA TYR A 31 0.08 15.11 -7.58
C TYR A 31 1.56 15.53 -7.60
N ASP A 32 2.37 14.90 -8.45
CA ASP A 32 3.78 15.27 -8.67
C ASP A 32 3.90 16.65 -9.33
N GLU A 33 3.12 16.93 -10.37
CA GLU A 33 3.07 18.22 -11.06
C GLU A 33 2.49 19.34 -10.17
N ALA A 34 1.49 19.01 -9.35
CA ALA A 34 0.84 19.97 -8.46
C ALA A 34 1.59 20.23 -7.15
N GLU A 35 2.67 19.49 -6.86
CA GLU A 35 3.39 19.49 -5.58
C GLU A 35 2.45 19.33 -4.36
N LYS A 36 1.37 18.55 -4.52
CA LYS A 36 0.35 18.35 -3.49
C LYS A 36 0.53 17.01 -2.79
N PHE A 37 0.37 17.03 -1.47
CA PHE A 37 0.32 15.79 -0.70
C PHE A 37 -1.00 15.06 -0.98
N PRO A 38 -0.97 13.78 -1.38
CA PRO A 38 -2.15 13.07 -1.80
C PRO A 38 -2.96 12.53 -0.62
N LYS A 39 -3.69 13.43 0.04
CA LYS A 39 -4.49 13.11 1.22
C LYS A 39 -5.61 12.10 0.90
N GLU A 40 -6.26 12.24 -0.25
CA GLU A 40 -7.33 11.32 -0.68
C GLU A 40 -6.83 9.88 -0.88
N GLN A 41 -5.64 9.72 -1.45
CA GLN A 41 -5.02 8.40 -1.63
C GLN A 41 -4.65 7.79 -0.28
N LEU A 42 -4.18 8.62 0.66
CA LEU A 42 -3.87 8.19 2.03
C LEU A 42 -5.13 7.78 2.79
N ASP A 43 -6.21 8.54 2.67
CA ASP A 43 -7.50 8.23 3.30
C ASP A 43 -8.08 6.92 2.73
N GLY A 44 -7.97 6.68 1.42
CA GLY A 44 -8.35 5.39 0.81
C GLY A 44 -7.50 4.21 1.31
N LEU A 45 -6.20 4.40 1.48
CA LEU A 45 -5.32 3.39 2.10
C LEU A 45 -5.67 3.13 3.58
N ALA A 46 -6.15 4.15 4.29
CA ALA A 46 -6.60 4.03 5.67
C ALA A 46 -7.89 3.21 5.78
N GLU A 47 -8.87 3.47 4.91
CA GLU A 47 -10.13 2.72 4.85
C GLU A 47 -9.92 1.25 4.48
N LEU A 48 -8.95 0.96 3.60
CA LEU A 48 -8.54 -0.40 3.26
C LEU A 48 -7.79 -1.12 4.39
N GLY A 49 -7.47 -0.43 5.50
CA GLY A 49 -6.74 -1.01 6.62
C GLY A 49 -5.28 -1.30 6.32
N ILE A 50 -4.75 -0.86 5.17
CA ILE A 50 -3.36 -1.09 4.75
C ILE A 50 -2.39 -0.35 5.68
N LEU A 51 -2.76 0.84 6.15
CA LEU A 51 -1.97 1.62 7.12
C LEU A 51 -1.90 0.96 8.51
N GLY A 52 -2.85 0.06 8.82
CA GLY A 52 -2.96 -0.66 10.09
C GLY A 52 -2.79 -2.18 9.93
N MET A 53 -2.17 -2.65 8.85
CA MET A 53 -2.16 -4.09 8.51
C MET A 53 -1.55 -4.96 9.62
N ILE A 54 -0.51 -4.47 10.31
CA ILE A 54 0.17 -5.20 11.39
C ILE A 54 -0.50 -5.05 12.76
N ILE A 55 -1.50 -4.16 12.88
CA ILE A 55 -2.16 -3.89 14.14
C ILE A 55 -3.20 -5.00 14.36
N PRO A 56 -3.29 -5.60 15.57
CA PRO A 56 -4.31 -6.59 15.87
C PRO A 56 -5.72 -6.02 15.65
N GLU A 57 -6.67 -6.87 15.25
CA GLU A 57 -8.08 -6.48 15.01
C GLU A 57 -8.72 -5.80 16.24
N GLU A 58 -8.29 -6.17 17.46
CA GLU A 58 -8.72 -5.56 18.72
C GLU A 58 -8.49 -4.03 18.78
N TYR A 59 -7.52 -3.52 18.02
CA TYR A 59 -7.18 -2.10 17.95
C TYR A 59 -7.61 -1.45 16.62
N GLY A 60 -8.46 -2.13 15.83
CA GLY A 60 -8.95 -1.63 14.54
C GLY A 60 -7.95 -1.80 13.38
N GLY A 61 -6.97 -2.70 13.52
CA GLY A 61 -6.08 -3.10 12.43
C GLY A 61 -6.58 -4.33 11.68
N ALA A 62 -5.87 -4.71 10.62
CA ALA A 62 -6.26 -5.84 9.78
C ALA A 62 -5.61 -7.18 10.20
N GLY A 63 -4.80 -7.20 11.26
CA GLY A 63 -4.27 -8.44 11.86
C GLY A 63 -3.36 -9.27 10.95
N PHE A 64 -2.84 -8.70 9.87
CA PHE A 64 -1.99 -9.36 8.89
C PHE A 64 -0.56 -9.59 9.42
N ASP A 65 0.09 -10.62 8.87
CA ASP A 65 1.46 -10.96 9.17
C ASP A 65 2.46 -9.97 8.55
N THR A 66 3.66 -9.91 9.14
CA THR A 66 4.73 -8.99 8.74
C THR A 66 5.17 -9.18 7.28
N VAL A 67 5.02 -10.38 6.71
CA VAL A 67 5.37 -10.64 5.29
C VAL A 67 4.31 -10.04 4.37
N SER A 68 3.01 -10.18 4.69
CA SER A 68 1.94 -9.47 3.98
C SER A 68 2.13 -7.96 4.03
N TYR A 69 2.54 -7.41 5.17
CA TYR A 69 2.85 -5.98 5.28
C TYR A 69 4.03 -5.57 4.39
N ALA A 70 5.12 -6.35 4.38
CA ALA A 70 6.26 -6.08 3.50
C ALA A 70 5.87 -6.14 2.02
N LEU A 71 5.01 -7.09 1.63
CA LEU A 71 4.47 -7.17 0.27
C LEU A 71 3.63 -5.95 -0.09
N ALA A 72 2.73 -5.54 0.80
CA ALA A 72 1.89 -4.34 0.60
C ALA A 72 2.74 -3.06 0.43
N LEU A 73 3.82 -2.92 1.20
CA LEU A 73 4.75 -1.80 1.06
C LEU A 73 5.47 -1.82 -0.30
N GLU A 74 5.94 -2.98 -0.76
CA GLU A 74 6.62 -3.11 -2.04
C GLU A 74 5.69 -2.82 -3.24
N GLU A 75 4.42 -3.24 -3.18
CA GLU A 75 3.42 -2.92 -4.21
C GLU A 75 3.07 -1.42 -4.24
N ASN A 76 2.93 -0.80 -3.06
CA ASN A 76 2.76 0.65 -2.96
C ASN A 76 3.98 1.40 -3.53
N ARG A 77 5.19 0.90 -3.28
CA ARG A 77 6.43 1.47 -3.83
C ARG A 77 6.53 1.36 -5.36
N GLN A 78 6.01 0.27 -5.95
CA GLN A 78 5.99 0.11 -7.40
C GLN A 78 5.10 1.14 -8.10
N SER A 79 4.08 1.63 -7.40
CA SER A 79 3.20 2.70 -7.87
C SER A 79 3.92 4.05 -7.72
N ARG A 80 4.76 4.36 -8.71
CA ARG A 80 5.74 5.46 -8.67
C ARG A 80 5.09 6.83 -8.44
N CYS A 81 5.20 7.35 -7.22
CA CYS A 81 5.28 8.80 -6.98
C CYS A 81 6.78 9.19 -6.98
N VAL A 82 7.24 9.87 -8.03
CA VAL A 82 8.67 10.07 -8.31
C VAL A 82 9.32 11.03 -7.30
N ARG A 83 8.57 12.00 -6.75
CA ARG A 83 9.08 12.94 -5.74
C ARG A 83 9.22 12.37 -4.32
N CYS A 84 8.44 11.37 -3.91
CA CYS A 84 8.60 10.74 -2.58
C CYS A 84 9.98 10.08 -2.38
N ARG A 85 10.74 9.86 -3.46
CA ARG A 85 12.12 9.34 -3.43
C ARG A 85 13.18 10.34 -2.93
N HIS A 86 12.86 11.63 -2.82
CA HIS A 86 13.85 12.68 -2.49
C HIS A 86 13.61 13.36 -1.13
N ARG A 87 12.70 12.82 -0.30
CA ARG A 87 12.40 13.37 1.02
C ARG A 87 12.18 12.30 2.08
N PHE A 88 13.09 11.33 2.12
CA PHE A 88 13.44 10.54 3.30
C PHE A 88 14.94 10.28 3.28
#